data_AF-A0AA43B2K7-F1
#
_entry.id   AF-A0AA43B2K7-F1
#
_cell.length_a   1.000
_cell.length_b   1.000
_cell.length_c   1.000
_cell.angle_alpha   90.00
_cell.angle_beta   90.00
_cell.angle_gamma   90.00
#
_symmetry.space_group_name_H-M   'P 1'
#
loop_
_entity.id
_entity.type
_entity.pdbx_description
1 polymer ?
#
loop_
_entity_poly.entity_id
_entity_poly.type
_entity_poly.pdbx_seq_one_letter_code
_entity_poly.pdbx_strand_id
1 'polypeptide(L)'
;MTPSVRISRFRPLATAALLAICAGAAAQTYAPPPAPAAPAYDNGDPANANLALVDRSPEPPPPLPVYVQPPAPADGYMWVPGYWSRNRYGFFWVPGAWVMAPYHGALWTPGYWGFVNGLYVWNAGYWGPHVGFYGGINYGFGYVGIGYVGGYWNRDRFYYNRSVTNVNVTRVTNVYNHTVVVNNVDNRRVSYHGGPDGIRRDADPRELAARNDRHAPPTDMQRGFVRDAGNNRAQFYDHNKGRPPLAFVDHPNNNGRPPDAPRPGGEARPGNGPGNNPGNGRDHGRDNRPGPGAGNGTPAANFAGGQGPGQTVTGTARPPQSPAPQQVRDPARDAARDQARGAQQQAQQQAQQQQARDQQVRQQQARDQQAARQHQDREQQQQARQARDAQQQARQQQARDSQQHQQQQQRQQAQQQARQQTSPRPEGHPQQGGGRDREAQRGEGRGGPNRD
;
A
#
# COMPACT_ATOMS: atom_id res chain seq x y z
N MET A 1 -42.09 -67.04 -0.21
CA MET A 1 -41.65 -66.35 -1.45
C MET A 1 -40.15 -66.15 -1.39
N THR A 2 -39.47 -66.15 -2.54
CA THR A 2 -38.00 -65.96 -2.74
C THR A 2 -37.05 -66.84 -1.89
N PRO A 3 -36.55 -67.97 -2.42
CA PRO A 3 -35.51 -68.79 -1.77
C PRO A 3 -34.09 -68.28 -2.02
N SER A 4 -33.18 -68.55 -1.09
CA SER A 4 -31.73 -68.48 -1.36
C SER A 4 -31.25 -69.76 -2.04
N VAL A 5 -30.39 -69.65 -3.06
CA VAL A 5 -29.69 -70.79 -3.66
C VAL A 5 -28.20 -70.50 -3.71
N ARG A 6 -27.40 -71.38 -3.08
CA ARG A 6 -25.94 -71.46 -3.31
C ARG A 6 -25.71 -72.16 -4.64
N ILE A 7 -24.71 -71.72 -5.41
CA ILE A 7 -24.17 -72.50 -6.52
C ILE A 7 -22.69 -72.79 -6.25
N SER A 8 -22.37 -74.06 -6.15
CA SER A 8 -21.01 -74.57 -6.04
C SER A 8 -20.33 -74.66 -7.41
N ARG A 9 -19.00 -74.67 -7.40
CA ARG A 9 -18.14 -74.59 -8.59
C ARG A 9 -18.30 -75.80 -9.52
N PHE A 10 -18.34 -75.53 -10.82
CA PHE A 10 -17.79 -76.43 -11.84
C PHE A 10 -16.79 -75.65 -12.70
N ARG A 11 -15.62 -76.25 -12.95
CA ARG A 11 -14.72 -75.86 -14.04
C ARG A 11 -15.00 -76.78 -15.22
N PRO A 12 -14.90 -76.25 -16.44
CA PRO A 12 -14.11 -76.93 -17.46
C PRO A 12 -12.99 -76.03 -17.99
N LEU A 13 -11.87 -76.67 -18.33
CA LEU A 13 -10.82 -76.07 -19.15
C LEU A 13 -11.27 -76.06 -20.61
N ALA A 14 -11.17 -74.92 -21.29
CA ALA A 14 -11.12 -74.85 -22.74
C ALA A 14 -10.30 -73.62 -23.15
N THR A 15 -9.14 -73.85 -23.74
CA THR A 15 -8.20 -72.81 -24.16
C THR A 15 -8.49 -72.41 -25.61
N ALA A 16 -8.72 -71.13 -25.88
CA ALA A 16 -8.62 -70.55 -27.22
C ALA A 16 -8.20 -69.08 -27.10
N ALA A 17 -7.09 -68.71 -27.74
CA ALA A 17 -6.51 -67.38 -27.62
C ALA A 17 -7.22 -66.38 -28.54
N LEU A 18 -7.62 -65.23 -27.98
CA LEU A 18 -7.91 -64.01 -28.74
C LEU A 18 -7.25 -62.82 -28.04
N LEU A 19 -6.15 -62.37 -28.65
CA LEU A 19 -5.44 -61.15 -28.28
C LEU A 19 -6.27 -59.94 -28.76
N ALA A 20 -7.01 -59.31 -27.85
CA ALA A 20 -7.66 -58.03 -28.08
C ALA A 20 -7.27 -57.07 -26.95
N ILE A 21 -6.63 -55.96 -27.32
CA ILE A 21 -5.95 -55.06 -26.40
C ILE A 21 -6.98 -54.12 -25.76
N CYS A 22 -7.38 -54.40 -24.52
CA CYS A 22 -8.03 -53.40 -23.66
C CYS A 22 -6.96 -52.44 -23.13
N ALA A 23 -6.52 -51.51 -23.97
CA ALA A 23 -5.77 -50.34 -23.51
C ALA A 23 -6.66 -49.57 -22.52
N GLY A 24 -6.12 -49.22 -21.35
CA GLY A 24 -6.87 -48.55 -20.30
C GLY A 24 -7.45 -47.22 -20.80
N ALA A 25 -8.64 -46.89 -20.33
CA ALA A 25 -9.18 -45.54 -20.42
C ALA A 25 -8.34 -44.61 -19.52
N ALA A 26 -7.17 -44.23 -20.00
CA ALA A 26 -6.42 -43.12 -19.46
C ALA A 26 -7.33 -41.88 -19.60
N ALA A 27 -7.72 -41.29 -18.47
CA ALA A 27 -8.28 -39.96 -18.50
C ALA A 27 -7.24 -39.05 -19.15
N GLN A 28 -7.49 -38.64 -20.40
CA GLN A 28 -6.66 -37.66 -21.07
C GLN A 28 -6.82 -36.36 -20.30
N THR A 29 -5.89 -36.11 -19.37
CA THR A 29 -5.65 -34.80 -18.83
C THR A 29 -5.41 -33.90 -20.02
N TYR A 30 -6.42 -33.07 -20.35
CA TYR A 30 -6.28 -32.00 -21.31
C TYR A 30 -5.25 -31.02 -20.74
N ALA A 31 -3.98 -31.26 -21.06
CA ALA A 31 -2.96 -30.26 -20.93
C ALA A 31 -3.34 -29.16 -21.94
N PRO A 32 -3.72 -27.95 -21.49
CA PRO A 32 -3.89 -26.86 -22.44
C PRO A 32 -2.57 -26.70 -23.20
N PRO A 33 -2.61 -26.37 -24.51
CA PRO A 33 -1.39 -26.14 -25.27
C PRO A 33 -0.54 -25.11 -24.51
N PRO A 34 0.81 -25.28 -24.46
CA PRO A 34 1.67 -24.33 -23.76
C PRO A 34 1.36 -22.93 -24.28
N ALA A 35 1.14 -21.99 -23.35
CA ALA A 35 0.84 -20.61 -23.71
C ALA A 35 1.89 -20.15 -24.74
N PRO A 36 1.48 -19.56 -25.88
CA PRO A 36 2.42 -19.18 -26.91
C PRO A 36 3.50 -18.31 -26.28
N ALA A 37 4.77 -18.63 -26.56
CA ALA A 37 5.89 -17.87 -26.05
C ALA A 37 5.62 -16.38 -26.32
N ALA A 38 5.75 -15.56 -25.28
CA ALA A 38 5.58 -14.12 -25.42
C ALA A 38 6.42 -13.66 -26.61
N PRO A 39 5.85 -12.96 -27.61
CA PRO A 39 6.60 -12.56 -28.79
C PRO A 39 7.89 -11.86 -28.36
N ALA A 40 8.99 -12.18 -29.02
CA ALA A 40 10.24 -11.45 -28.85
C ALA A 40 10.03 -10.02 -29.36
N TYR A 41 9.49 -9.16 -28.51
CA TYR A 41 9.25 -7.77 -28.84
C TYR A 41 10.59 -7.07 -28.96
N ASP A 42 10.79 -6.39 -30.09
CA ASP A 42 11.90 -5.47 -30.27
C ASP A 42 11.98 -4.50 -29.08
N ASN A 43 13.21 -4.19 -28.66
CA ASN A 43 13.53 -3.32 -27.53
C ASN A 43 13.24 -1.83 -27.83
N GLY A 44 12.45 -1.54 -28.86
CA GLY A 44 12.00 -0.20 -29.23
C GLY A 44 11.34 0.53 -28.06
N ASP A 45 11.54 1.85 -28.04
CA ASP A 45 10.98 2.75 -27.04
C ASP A 45 9.46 2.54 -26.88
N PRO A 46 8.94 2.31 -25.66
CA PRO A 46 7.51 2.19 -25.43
C PRO A 46 6.71 3.36 -26.03
N ALA A 47 7.25 4.58 -26.06
CA ALA A 47 6.59 5.75 -26.64
C ALA A 47 6.16 5.60 -28.11
N ASN A 48 6.76 4.67 -28.88
CA ASN A 48 6.56 4.53 -30.32
C ASN A 48 5.64 3.37 -30.74
N ALA A 49 4.87 2.77 -29.82
CA ALA A 49 4.14 1.54 -30.12
C ALA A 49 2.69 1.51 -29.60
N ASN A 50 1.90 0.52 -30.03
CA ASN A 50 0.55 0.29 -29.51
C ASN A 50 0.63 -0.25 -28.07
N LEU A 51 0.43 0.64 -27.11
CA LEU A 51 0.61 0.43 -25.66
C LEU A 51 -0.66 -0.06 -24.98
N ALA A 52 -1.44 -0.89 -25.68
CA ALA A 52 -2.63 -1.53 -25.11
C ALA A 52 -2.29 -2.20 -23.76
N LEU A 53 -3.11 -1.90 -22.75
CA LEU A 53 -2.99 -2.53 -21.45
C LEU A 53 -3.28 -4.02 -21.56
N VAL A 54 -2.52 -4.81 -20.83
CA VAL A 54 -2.70 -6.27 -20.77
C VAL A 54 -3.25 -6.58 -19.39
N ASP A 55 -4.44 -7.17 -19.34
CA ASP A 55 -5.19 -7.52 -18.11
C ASP A 55 -4.76 -8.85 -17.48
N ARG A 56 -3.81 -9.58 -18.11
CA ARG A 56 -3.36 -10.91 -17.69
C ARG A 56 -1.84 -11.03 -17.70
N SER A 57 -1.29 -11.78 -16.76
CA SER A 57 0.14 -12.11 -16.72
C SER A 57 0.38 -13.54 -16.26
N PRO A 58 1.35 -14.26 -16.85
CA PRO A 58 1.88 -15.50 -16.25
C PRO A 58 2.82 -15.20 -15.07
N GLU A 59 3.36 -13.98 -15.00
CA GLU A 59 4.30 -13.53 -13.98
C GLU A 59 3.57 -12.74 -12.87
N PRO A 60 3.98 -12.87 -11.60
CA PRO A 60 3.43 -12.02 -10.54
C PRO A 60 3.79 -10.55 -10.80
N PRO A 61 2.91 -9.59 -10.46
CA PRO A 61 3.29 -8.19 -10.43
C PRO A 61 4.40 -7.96 -9.39
N PRO A 62 5.33 -7.01 -9.62
CA PRO A 62 6.43 -6.76 -8.71
C PRO A 62 5.97 -6.25 -7.33
N PRO A 63 6.82 -6.31 -6.28
CA PRO A 63 6.48 -5.73 -4.99
C PRO A 63 6.16 -4.22 -5.08
N LEU A 64 5.27 -3.74 -4.21
CA LEU A 64 4.89 -2.32 -4.15
C LEU A 64 6.09 -1.43 -3.82
N PRO A 65 6.38 -0.38 -4.62
CA PRO A 65 7.36 0.65 -4.31
C PRO A 65 7.11 1.30 -2.94
N VAL A 66 8.19 1.74 -2.30
CA VAL A 66 8.13 2.53 -1.06
C VAL A 66 8.27 4.00 -1.43
N TYR A 67 7.31 4.81 -0.99
CA TYR A 67 7.29 6.26 -1.18
C TYR A 67 6.52 6.92 -0.03
N VAL A 68 6.42 8.26 -0.05
CA VAL A 68 5.61 9.04 0.90
C VAL A 68 4.44 9.68 0.16
N GLN A 69 3.28 9.75 0.79
CA GLN A 69 2.14 10.49 0.23
C GLN A 69 2.43 12.00 0.28
N PRO A 70 2.30 12.74 -0.83
CA PRO A 70 2.42 14.20 -0.84
C PRO A 70 1.24 14.83 -0.07
N PRO A 71 1.36 16.07 0.44
CA PRO A 71 0.27 16.72 1.15
C PRO A 71 -0.93 16.95 0.22
N ALA A 72 -2.15 16.69 0.72
CA ALA A 72 -3.38 16.97 -0.02
C ALA A 72 -3.41 18.42 -0.56
N PRO A 73 -3.73 18.64 -1.86
CA PRO A 73 -3.62 19.96 -2.48
C PRO A 73 -4.71 20.93 -1.99
N ALA A 74 -5.94 20.43 -1.82
CA ALA A 74 -7.12 21.17 -1.35
C ALA A 74 -8.18 20.19 -0.82
N ASP A 75 -9.24 20.72 -0.20
CA ASP A 75 -10.44 19.95 0.18
C ASP A 75 -11.08 19.25 -1.04
N GLY A 76 -11.69 18.07 -0.84
CA GLY A 76 -12.41 17.31 -1.87
C GLY A 76 -11.55 16.39 -2.75
N TYR A 77 -10.22 16.44 -2.62
CA TYR A 77 -9.32 15.47 -3.22
C TYR A 77 -9.24 14.20 -2.36
N MET A 78 -9.42 13.02 -2.96
CA MET A 78 -9.18 11.73 -2.31
C MET A 78 -7.86 11.13 -2.80
N TRP A 79 -7.19 10.37 -1.95
CA TRP A 79 -5.98 9.67 -2.34
C TRP A 79 -6.30 8.43 -3.18
N VAL A 80 -5.67 8.34 -4.35
CA VAL A 80 -5.64 7.16 -5.21
C VAL A 80 -4.24 6.58 -5.14
N PRO A 81 -4.04 5.36 -4.64
CA PRO A 81 -2.71 4.76 -4.54
C PRO A 81 -2.18 4.39 -5.92
N GLY A 82 -0.85 4.42 -6.06
CA GLY A 82 -0.18 3.89 -7.24
C GLY A 82 -0.26 2.37 -7.32
N TYR A 83 -0.09 1.83 -8.52
CA TYR A 83 -0.18 0.40 -8.78
C TYR A 83 0.67 -0.04 -9.98
N TRP A 84 1.03 -1.32 -10.02
CA TRP A 84 1.64 -1.92 -11.20
C TRP A 84 0.57 -2.16 -12.26
N SER A 85 0.66 -1.43 -13.38
CA SER A 85 -0.06 -1.77 -14.61
C SER A 85 0.85 -2.62 -15.50
N ARG A 86 0.31 -3.22 -16.56
CA ARG A 86 1.07 -4.05 -17.50
C ARG A 86 0.69 -3.72 -18.94
N ASN A 87 1.68 -3.71 -19.82
CA ASN A 87 1.47 -3.82 -21.26
C ASN A 87 2.42 -4.88 -21.84
N ARG A 88 2.58 -4.93 -23.16
CA ARG A 88 3.42 -5.96 -23.79
C ARG A 88 4.94 -5.86 -23.46
N TYR A 89 5.41 -4.72 -22.94
CA TYR A 89 6.78 -4.53 -22.43
C TYR A 89 6.95 -4.92 -20.94
N GLY A 90 5.92 -5.50 -20.30
CA GLY A 90 5.96 -5.89 -18.90
C GLY A 90 5.26 -4.89 -17.97
N PHE A 91 5.63 -4.94 -16.68
CA PHE A 91 5.01 -4.14 -15.63
C PHE A 91 5.60 -2.74 -15.53
N PHE A 92 4.75 -1.73 -15.43
CA PHE A 92 5.12 -0.33 -15.21
C PHE A 92 4.31 0.28 -14.07
N TRP A 93 4.95 1.19 -13.32
CA TRP A 93 4.31 1.83 -12.17
C TRP A 93 3.45 3.01 -12.59
N VAL A 94 2.16 2.95 -12.26
CA VAL A 94 1.25 4.10 -12.34
C VAL A 94 1.38 4.87 -11.02
N PRO A 95 1.71 6.18 -11.04
CA PRO A 95 1.92 6.95 -9.82
C PRO A 95 0.66 7.05 -8.97
N GLY A 96 0.84 7.06 -7.63
CA GLY A 96 -0.22 7.49 -6.71
C GLY A 96 -0.51 8.98 -6.87
N ALA A 97 -1.76 9.40 -6.67
CA ALA A 97 -2.14 10.78 -6.89
C ALA A 97 -3.31 11.22 -6.00
N TRP A 98 -3.36 12.53 -5.76
CA TRP A 98 -4.57 13.20 -5.29
C TRP A 98 -5.51 13.41 -6.47
N VAL A 99 -6.70 12.80 -6.40
CA VAL A 99 -7.72 12.87 -7.45
C VAL A 99 -9.01 13.42 -6.86
N MET A 100 -9.63 14.40 -7.52
CA MET A 100 -10.94 14.89 -7.14
C MET A 100 -11.99 13.80 -7.40
N ALA A 101 -12.82 13.53 -6.41
CA ALA A 101 -13.91 12.56 -6.53
C ALA A 101 -14.88 12.96 -7.66
N PRO A 102 -15.33 12.04 -8.53
CA PRO A 102 -16.19 12.38 -9.68
C PRO A 102 -17.61 12.82 -9.27
N TYR A 103 -18.02 12.59 -8.03
CA TYR A 103 -19.24 13.06 -7.41
C TYR A 103 -19.11 13.02 -5.87
N HIS A 104 -19.93 13.79 -5.16
CA HIS A 104 -19.95 13.77 -3.68
C HIS A 104 -20.34 12.38 -3.16
N GLY A 105 -19.67 11.93 -2.10
CA GLY A 105 -19.87 10.58 -1.57
C GLY A 105 -19.08 9.48 -2.29
N ALA A 106 -18.42 9.77 -3.43
CA ALA A 106 -17.61 8.77 -4.12
C ALA A 106 -16.32 8.47 -3.34
N LEU A 107 -16.10 7.18 -3.07
CA LEU A 107 -14.88 6.61 -2.54
C LEU A 107 -14.21 5.75 -3.62
N TRP A 108 -12.88 5.77 -3.65
CA TRP A 108 -12.11 4.97 -4.60
C TRP A 108 -11.86 3.57 -4.07
N THR A 109 -12.18 2.56 -4.89
CA THR A 109 -11.74 1.17 -4.69
C THR A 109 -10.53 0.93 -5.59
N PRO A 110 -9.33 0.66 -5.04
CA PRO A 110 -8.15 0.35 -5.84
C PRO A 110 -8.35 -0.88 -6.73
N GLY A 111 -7.80 -0.83 -7.94
CA GLY A 111 -7.65 -2.04 -8.75
C GLY A 111 -6.55 -2.92 -8.19
N TYR A 112 -6.61 -4.23 -8.48
CA TYR A 112 -5.63 -5.20 -7.98
C TYR A 112 -5.43 -6.38 -8.93
N TRP A 113 -4.24 -6.98 -8.86
CA TRP A 113 -3.98 -8.28 -9.49
C TRP A 113 -4.45 -9.40 -8.58
N GLY A 114 -5.29 -10.30 -9.10
CA GLY A 114 -5.70 -11.53 -8.42
C GLY A 114 -5.17 -12.75 -9.17
N PHE A 115 -4.59 -13.71 -8.45
CA PHE A 115 -4.15 -14.98 -9.01
C PHE A 115 -5.34 -15.96 -9.11
N VAL A 116 -5.66 -16.37 -10.33
CA VAL A 116 -6.75 -17.30 -10.65
C VAL A 116 -6.32 -18.23 -11.78
N ASN A 117 -6.54 -19.53 -11.62
CA ASN A 117 -6.26 -20.56 -12.64
C ASN A 117 -4.84 -20.50 -13.23
N GLY A 118 -3.82 -20.20 -12.42
CA GLY A 118 -2.42 -20.13 -12.87
C GLY A 118 -1.99 -18.79 -13.48
N LEU A 119 -2.90 -17.80 -13.58
CA LEU A 119 -2.63 -16.48 -14.14
C LEU A 119 -2.93 -15.37 -13.13
N TYR A 120 -2.18 -14.28 -13.21
CA TYR A 120 -2.50 -13.03 -12.54
C TYR A 120 -3.43 -12.21 -13.43
N VAL A 121 -4.61 -11.86 -12.93
CA VAL A 121 -5.65 -11.13 -13.67
C VAL A 121 -5.91 -9.78 -13.00
N TRP A 122 -5.96 -8.71 -13.79
CA TRP A 122 -6.24 -7.37 -13.32
C TRP A 122 -7.73 -7.15 -13.07
N ASN A 123 -8.07 -6.78 -11.83
CA ASN A 123 -9.39 -6.32 -11.43
C ASN A 123 -9.35 -4.79 -11.43
N ALA A 124 -10.13 -4.16 -12.31
CA ALA A 124 -10.13 -2.70 -12.43
C ALA A 124 -10.76 -2.02 -11.20
N GLY A 125 -10.11 -0.95 -10.73
CA GLY A 125 -10.63 -0.09 -9.67
C GLY A 125 -11.77 0.81 -10.17
N TYR A 126 -12.56 1.32 -9.23
CA TYR A 126 -13.77 2.10 -9.52
C TYR A 126 -14.10 3.09 -8.38
N TRP A 127 -14.88 4.12 -8.70
CA TRP A 127 -15.48 5.03 -7.74
C TRP A 127 -16.88 4.55 -7.37
N GLY A 128 -17.18 4.41 -6.08
CA GLY A 128 -18.49 3.93 -5.59
C GLY A 128 -18.86 4.59 -4.26
N PRO A 129 -20.09 4.40 -3.74
CA PRO A 129 -20.48 4.92 -2.42
C PRO A 129 -19.75 4.24 -1.26
N HIS A 130 -19.20 3.05 -1.51
CA HIS A 130 -18.42 2.26 -0.56
C HIS A 130 -17.11 1.80 -1.21
N VAL A 131 -16.08 1.56 -0.39
CA VAL A 131 -14.85 0.91 -0.85
C VAL A 131 -15.07 -0.61 -0.84
N GLY A 132 -14.97 -1.22 -2.03
CA GLY A 132 -15.09 -2.66 -2.20
C GLY A 132 -13.79 -3.41 -2.02
N PHE A 133 -13.79 -4.69 -2.39
CA PHE A 133 -12.62 -5.55 -2.20
C PHE A 133 -11.51 -5.25 -3.22
N TYR A 134 -10.34 -4.84 -2.72
CA TYR A 134 -9.13 -4.57 -3.51
C TYR A 134 -8.01 -5.60 -3.27
N GLY A 135 -8.37 -6.88 -3.12
CA GLY A 135 -7.40 -7.98 -2.98
C GLY A 135 -6.77 -8.16 -1.59
N GLY A 136 -7.13 -7.33 -0.62
CA GLY A 136 -6.51 -7.32 0.71
C GLY A 136 -5.14 -6.63 0.76
N ILE A 137 -4.71 -5.99 -0.32
CA ILE A 137 -3.36 -5.43 -0.49
C ILE A 137 -3.19 -4.14 0.32
N ASN A 138 -2.15 -4.07 1.16
CA ASN A 138 -1.77 -2.82 1.82
C ASN A 138 -1.09 -1.85 0.83
N TYR A 139 -1.88 -1.02 0.16
CA TYR A 139 -1.43 0.08 -0.68
C TYR A 139 -0.96 1.32 0.12
N GLY A 140 -1.14 1.31 1.44
CA GLY A 140 -0.76 2.40 2.34
C GLY A 140 -1.74 3.59 2.31
N PHE A 141 -1.42 4.63 3.11
CA PHE A 141 -2.07 5.95 3.08
C PHE A 141 -3.61 5.94 3.24
N GLY A 142 -4.13 4.95 3.98
CA GLY A 142 -5.55 4.71 4.17
C GLY A 142 -6.06 3.40 3.57
N TYR A 143 -5.31 2.77 2.65
CA TYR A 143 -5.63 1.46 2.08
C TYR A 143 -4.77 0.37 2.73
N VAL A 144 -5.23 -0.07 3.90
CA VAL A 144 -4.53 -1.01 4.79
C VAL A 144 -4.80 -2.49 4.47
N GLY A 145 -5.50 -2.77 3.36
CA GLY A 145 -5.99 -4.10 2.99
C GLY A 145 -7.45 -4.36 3.38
N ILE A 146 -8.10 -3.41 4.08
CA ILE A 146 -9.52 -3.45 4.45
C ILE A 146 -10.09 -2.03 4.30
N GLY A 147 -11.13 -1.85 3.49
CA GLY A 147 -11.82 -0.56 3.30
C GLY A 147 -10.90 0.65 3.03
N TYR A 148 -11.26 1.83 3.51
CA TYR A 148 -10.40 3.01 3.49
C TYR A 148 -10.51 3.78 4.82
N VAL A 149 -9.36 4.16 5.39
CA VAL A 149 -9.26 4.77 6.74
C VAL A 149 -8.58 6.14 6.77
N GLY A 150 -8.25 6.71 5.59
CA GLY A 150 -7.64 8.03 5.46
C GLY A 150 -8.63 9.21 5.54
N GLY A 151 -9.93 8.93 5.57
CA GLY A 151 -10.98 9.95 5.59
C GLY A 151 -12.35 9.39 5.22
N TYR A 152 -13.37 10.23 5.29
CA TYR A 152 -14.76 9.86 4.99
C TYR A 152 -15.58 11.05 4.49
N TRP A 153 -16.67 10.78 3.78
CA TRP A 153 -17.65 11.81 3.41
C TRP A 153 -18.63 12.09 4.55
N ASN A 154 -18.82 13.37 4.87
CA ASN A 154 -19.89 13.86 5.73
C ASN A 154 -20.69 14.89 4.92
N ARG A 155 -21.85 14.46 4.40
CA ARG A 155 -22.67 15.22 3.45
C ARG A 155 -21.87 15.63 2.21
N ASP A 156 -21.69 16.93 1.99
CA ASP A 156 -20.98 17.57 0.88
C ASP A 156 -19.46 17.64 1.06
N ARG A 157 -18.91 17.24 2.21
CA ARG A 157 -17.49 17.47 2.57
C ARG A 157 -16.75 16.19 2.87
N PHE A 158 -15.55 16.07 2.33
CA PHE A 158 -14.62 15.01 2.68
C PHE A 158 -13.78 15.42 3.89
N TYR A 159 -13.83 14.61 4.95
CA TYR A 159 -13.06 14.81 6.18
C TYR A 159 -11.83 13.90 6.18
N TYR A 160 -10.65 14.47 6.45
CA TYR A 160 -9.37 13.77 6.39
C TYR A 160 -8.87 13.34 7.77
N ASN A 161 -8.41 12.09 7.89
CA ASN A 161 -7.80 11.57 9.10
C ASN A 161 -6.30 11.91 9.13
N ARG A 162 -5.89 12.90 9.93
CA ARG A 162 -4.48 13.34 9.99
C ARG A 162 -3.54 12.31 10.63
N SER A 163 -4.07 11.27 11.27
CA SER A 163 -3.29 10.15 11.81
C SER A 163 -2.87 9.13 10.73
N VAL A 164 -3.43 9.25 9.52
CA VAL A 164 -3.23 8.30 8.41
C VAL A 164 -2.79 9.02 7.12
N THR A 165 -3.27 10.24 6.92
CA THR A 165 -3.23 10.94 5.64
C THR A 165 -2.48 12.26 5.75
N ASN A 166 -1.54 12.48 4.84
CA ASN A 166 -0.75 13.71 4.78
C ASN A 166 -1.62 14.87 4.28
N VAL A 167 -2.00 15.77 5.19
CA VAL A 167 -2.78 16.97 4.89
C VAL A 167 -2.12 18.20 5.46
N ASN A 168 -2.04 19.26 4.66
CA ASN A 168 -1.63 20.56 5.15
C ASN A 168 -2.85 21.30 5.72
N VAL A 169 -2.92 21.41 7.05
CA VAL A 169 -4.05 22.03 7.77
C VAL A 169 -4.24 23.52 7.50
N THR A 170 -3.32 24.19 6.81
CA THR A 170 -3.52 25.57 6.33
C THR A 170 -4.25 25.65 4.98
N ARG A 171 -4.36 24.53 4.26
CA ARG A 171 -5.06 24.41 2.97
C ARG A 171 -6.32 23.53 3.04
N VAL A 172 -6.32 22.56 3.94
CA VAL A 172 -7.36 21.55 4.12
C VAL A 172 -7.94 21.71 5.52
N THR A 173 -9.21 22.10 5.61
CA THR A 173 -9.84 22.50 6.88
C THR A 173 -10.73 21.42 7.49
N ASN A 174 -11.27 20.53 6.66
CA ASN A 174 -12.14 19.44 7.10
C ASN A 174 -11.29 18.27 7.61
N VAL A 175 -10.70 18.41 8.81
CA VAL A 175 -9.75 17.42 9.36
C VAL A 175 -10.20 16.88 10.72
N TYR A 176 -9.83 15.63 11.00
CA TYR A 176 -10.01 14.98 12.29
C TYR A 176 -8.80 14.08 12.61
N ASN A 177 -8.65 13.68 13.87
CA ASN A 177 -7.62 12.73 14.29
C ASN A 177 -8.31 11.48 14.83
N HIS A 178 -7.99 10.32 14.26
CA HIS A 178 -8.44 9.03 14.77
C HIS A 178 -7.34 7.98 14.58
N THR A 179 -6.79 7.48 15.67
CA THR A 179 -5.78 6.42 15.63
C THR A 179 -6.41 5.14 15.08
N VAL A 180 -5.87 4.63 13.97
CA VAL A 180 -6.34 3.39 13.35
C VAL A 180 -5.37 2.28 13.71
N VAL A 181 -5.86 1.30 14.46
CA VAL A 181 -5.11 0.07 14.79
C VAL A 181 -5.64 -1.05 13.92
N VAL A 182 -4.79 -1.59 13.05
CA VAL A 182 -5.12 -2.73 12.20
C VAL A 182 -4.23 -3.89 12.64
N ASN A 183 -4.84 -4.91 13.23
CA ASN A 183 -4.12 -6.12 13.58
C ASN A 183 -3.82 -6.91 12.29
N ASN A 184 -2.61 -7.44 12.17
CA ASN A 184 -2.17 -8.30 11.05
C ASN A 184 -2.10 -7.62 9.67
N VAL A 185 -1.62 -6.37 9.57
CA VAL A 185 -1.27 -5.76 8.27
C VAL A 185 -0.11 -6.51 7.62
N ASP A 186 -0.29 -6.97 6.39
CA ASP A 186 0.78 -7.57 5.62
C ASP A 186 1.76 -6.49 5.11
N ASN A 187 2.96 -6.48 5.68
CA ASN A 187 4.02 -5.53 5.36
C ASN A 187 5.05 -6.08 4.34
N ARG A 188 4.80 -7.23 3.70
CA ARG A 188 5.73 -7.85 2.72
C ARG A 188 5.81 -7.10 1.38
N ARG A 189 5.09 -5.99 1.23
CA ARG A 189 4.91 -5.21 -0.02
C ARG A 189 4.34 -6.03 -1.19
N VAL A 190 3.62 -7.10 -0.90
CA VAL A 190 2.96 -7.93 -1.91
C VAL A 190 1.87 -7.11 -2.62
N SER A 191 1.84 -7.18 -3.94
CA SER A 191 1.00 -6.35 -4.83
C SER A 191 -0.14 -7.13 -5.51
N TYR A 192 -0.40 -8.36 -5.05
CA TYR A 192 -1.40 -9.25 -5.61
C TYR A 192 -2.11 -10.11 -4.54
N HIS A 193 -3.33 -10.51 -4.88
CA HIS A 193 -4.19 -11.38 -4.09
C HIS A 193 -4.07 -12.84 -4.55
N GLY A 194 -4.07 -13.78 -3.61
CA GLY A 194 -4.05 -15.23 -3.88
C GLY A 194 -2.73 -15.75 -4.47
N GLY A 195 -2.69 -17.05 -4.79
CA GLY A 195 -1.50 -17.68 -5.35
C GLY A 195 -0.40 -18.00 -4.33
N PRO A 196 0.81 -18.38 -4.80
CA PRO A 196 1.88 -18.91 -3.94
C PRO A 196 2.26 -17.97 -2.79
N ASP A 197 2.70 -16.74 -3.09
CA ASP A 197 3.20 -15.79 -2.08
C ASP A 197 2.29 -14.57 -1.88
N GLY A 198 1.10 -14.57 -2.49
CA GLY A 198 0.17 -13.43 -2.47
C GLY A 198 -0.47 -13.13 -1.13
N ILE A 199 -1.34 -12.12 -1.10
CA ILE A 199 -2.21 -11.84 0.05
C ILE A 199 -3.32 -12.89 0.10
N ARG A 200 -3.42 -13.60 1.24
CA ARG A 200 -4.45 -14.62 1.50
C ARG A 200 -5.50 -14.07 2.49
N ARG A 201 -6.27 -13.08 2.03
CA ARG A 201 -7.30 -12.39 2.81
C ARG A 201 -8.59 -12.33 1.99
N ASP A 202 -9.63 -12.99 2.46
CA ASP A 202 -10.92 -13.07 1.77
C ASP A 202 -11.74 -11.78 1.90
N ALA A 203 -12.53 -11.49 0.87
CA ALA A 203 -13.45 -10.35 0.85
C ALA A 203 -14.56 -10.51 1.90
N ASP A 204 -14.88 -9.44 2.62
CA ASP A 204 -16.06 -9.41 3.49
C ASP A 204 -17.34 -9.23 2.65
N PRO A 205 -18.51 -9.76 3.07
CA PRO A 205 -19.79 -9.51 2.39
C PRO A 205 -20.08 -8.04 2.04
N ARG A 206 -19.65 -7.07 2.86
CA ARG A 206 -19.82 -5.63 2.58
C ARG A 206 -18.96 -5.16 1.41
N GLU A 207 -17.74 -5.65 1.32
CA GLU A 207 -16.80 -5.32 0.23
C GLU A 207 -17.19 -6.00 -1.09
N LEU A 208 -17.84 -7.17 -1.02
CA LEU A 208 -18.46 -7.82 -2.17
C LEU A 208 -19.73 -7.09 -2.63
N ALA A 209 -20.57 -6.64 -1.71
CA ALA A 209 -21.76 -5.85 -2.02
C ALA A 209 -21.39 -4.53 -2.73
N ALA A 210 -20.33 -3.85 -2.26
CA ALA A 210 -19.80 -2.62 -2.85
C ALA A 210 -19.31 -2.75 -4.31
N ARG A 211 -19.16 -3.97 -4.85
CA ARG A 211 -18.89 -4.21 -6.29
C ARG A 211 -20.16 -4.11 -7.15
N ASN A 212 -21.32 -4.34 -6.56
CA ASN A 212 -22.62 -4.33 -7.22
C ASN A 212 -23.35 -2.98 -7.06
N ASP A 213 -22.86 -2.11 -6.17
CA ASP A 213 -23.31 -0.72 -6.06
C ASP A 213 -23.12 0.04 -7.38
N ARG A 214 -23.94 1.06 -7.63
CA ARG A 214 -23.73 1.97 -8.76
C ARG A 214 -22.36 2.63 -8.65
N HIS A 215 -21.50 2.40 -9.63
CA HIS A 215 -20.12 2.81 -9.64
C HIS A 215 -19.73 3.51 -10.95
N ALA A 216 -18.68 4.33 -10.90
CA ALA A 216 -18.09 5.00 -12.04
C ALA A 216 -16.67 4.46 -12.33
N PRO A 217 -16.23 4.44 -13.60
CA PRO A 217 -14.87 4.06 -13.97
C PRO A 217 -13.84 5.08 -13.43
N PRO A 218 -12.53 4.79 -13.55
CA PRO A 218 -11.48 5.80 -13.31
C PRO A 218 -11.76 7.10 -14.08
N THR A 219 -11.30 8.24 -13.55
CA THR A 219 -11.42 9.56 -14.21
C THR A 219 -10.47 9.70 -15.40
N ASP A 220 -10.65 10.72 -16.25
CA ASP A 220 -9.71 11.00 -17.35
C ASP A 220 -8.30 11.35 -16.85
N MET A 221 -8.18 12.01 -15.70
CA MET A 221 -6.89 12.23 -15.04
C MET A 221 -6.21 10.90 -14.69
N GLN A 222 -6.94 9.95 -14.11
CA GLN A 222 -6.39 8.61 -13.82
C GLN A 222 -6.01 7.88 -15.12
N ARG A 223 -6.81 7.96 -16.19
CA ARG A 223 -6.46 7.42 -17.52
C ARG A 223 -5.19 8.07 -18.09
N GLY A 224 -5.01 9.37 -17.89
CA GLY A 224 -3.81 10.13 -18.24
C GLY A 224 -2.56 9.56 -17.60
N PHE A 225 -2.55 9.42 -16.26
CA PHE A 225 -1.41 8.86 -15.53
C PHE A 225 -1.03 7.44 -15.98
N VAL A 226 -2.00 6.60 -16.33
CA VAL A 226 -1.73 5.25 -16.85
C VAL A 226 -1.06 5.31 -18.23
N ARG A 227 -1.53 6.20 -19.11
CA ARG A 227 -0.96 6.40 -20.44
C ARG A 227 0.46 6.96 -20.34
N ASP A 228 0.65 8.03 -19.58
CA ASP A 228 1.95 8.70 -19.42
C ASP A 228 2.99 7.78 -18.76
N ALA A 229 2.58 6.97 -17.79
CA ALA A 229 3.45 5.96 -17.19
C ALA A 229 3.77 4.81 -18.16
N GLY A 230 2.79 4.32 -18.93
CA GLY A 230 3.00 3.26 -19.92
C GLY A 230 3.90 3.68 -21.08
N ASN A 231 3.92 4.97 -21.41
CA ASN A 231 4.80 5.57 -22.42
C ASN A 231 6.22 5.83 -21.88
N ASN A 232 6.41 5.88 -20.57
CA ASN A 232 7.69 6.26 -19.95
C ASN A 232 8.50 5.02 -19.56
N ARG A 233 9.55 4.73 -20.33
CA ARG A 233 10.44 3.58 -20.12
C ARG A 233 11.02 3.48 -18.70
N ALA A 234 11.22 4.60 -18.00
CA ALA A 234 11.74 4.60 -16.63
C ALA A 234 10.71 4.16 -15.57
N GLN A 235 9.41 4.09 -15.90
CA GLN A 235 8.39 3.52 -15.01
C GLN A 235 8.32 1.99 -15.03
N PHE A 236 8.94 1.35 -16.02
CA PHE A 236 8.98 -0.10 -16.12
C PHE A 236 9.86 -0.72 -15.05
N TYR A 237 9.37 -1.79 -14.44
CA TYR A 237 10.07 -2.51 -13.37
C TYR A 237 11.45 -2.99 -13.82
N ASP A 238 11.59 -3.42 -15.08
CA ASP A 238 12.89 -3.85 -15.60
C ASP A 238 13.95 -2.74 -15.67
N HIS A 239 13.52 -1.48 -15.73
CA HIS A 239 14.41 -0.33 -15.69
C HIS A 239 14.62 0.23 -14.27
N ASN A 240 13.58 0.29 -13.44
CA ASN A 240 13.66 0.94 -12.12
C ASN A 240 13.83 -0.02 -10.93
N LYS A 241 13.70 -1.34 -11.14
CA LYS A 241 13.82 -2.39 -10.12
C LYS A 241 13.00 -2.12 -8.84
N GLY A 242 11.80 -1.55 -8.99
CA GLY A 242 10.89 -1.21 -7.91
C GLY A 242 11.11 0.17 -7.28
N ARG A 243 11.89 1.04 -7.93
CA ARG A 243 12.14 2.44 -7.52
C ARG A 243 11.73 3.42 -8.64
N PRO A 244 10.42 3.48 -9.00
CA PRO A 244 9.93 4.35 -10.07
C PRO A 244 10.30 5.82 -9.81
N PRO A 245 10.86 6.56 -10.80
CA PRO A 245 11.21 7.97 -10.64
C PRO A 245 10.01 8.89 -10.36
N LEU A 246 8.80 8.44 -10.71
CA LEU A 246 7.55 9.10 -10.35
C LEU A 246 6.67 8.08 -9.61
N ALA A 247 6.97 7.87 -8.32
CA ALA A 247 6.17 6.99 -7.47
C ALA A 247 4.77 7.58 -7.18
N PHE A 248 4.67 8.90 -7.17
CA PHE A 248 3.45 9.67 -6.97
C PHE A 248 3.50 11.01 -7.71
N VAL A 249 2.36 11.70 -7.82
CA VAL A 249 2.22 13.07 -8.34
C VAL A 249 2.07 14.04 -7.16
N ASP A 250 3.05 14.91 -6.92
CA ASP A 250 3.00 15.93 -5.84
C ASP A 250 1.76 16.83 -5.94
N HIS A 251 1.57 17.40 -7.13
CA HIS A 251 0.39 18.17 -7.48
C HIS A 251 0.01 17.84 -8.92
N PRO A 252 -1.24 17.42 -9.22
CA PRO A 252 -1.72 17.44 -10.59
C PRO A 252 -1.67 18.90 -11.07
N ASN A 253 -0.99 19.18 -12.18
CA ASN A 253 -1.18 20.47 -12.83
C ASN A 253 -2.64 20.57 -13.33
N ASN A 254 -3.10 21.80 -13.59
CA ASN A 254 -4.48 22.06 -14.05
C ASN A 254 -4.83 21.38 -15.39
N ASN A 255 -3.85 20.75 -16.05
CA ASN A 255 -3.98 20.08 -17.34
C ASN A 255 -3.91 18.54 -17.23
N GLY A 256 -3.85 17.98 -16.01
CA GLY A 256 -3.85 16.52 -15.77
C GLY A 256 -2.58 15.77 -16.16
N ARG A 257 -1.51 16.48 -16.57
CA ARG A 257 -0.23 15.88 -16.93
C ARG A 257 0.65 15.77 -15.68
N PRO A 258 1.35 14.65 -15.42
CA PRO A 258 2.33 14.60 -14.34
C PRO A 258 3.47 15.61 -14.58
N PRO A 259 4.17 16.08 -13.52
CA PRO A 259 5.36 16.89 -13.69
C PRO A 259 6.43 16.12 -14.48
N ASP A 260 7.10 16.79 -15.42
CA ASP A 260 8.13 16.17 -16.26
C ASP A 260 9.26 15.60 -15.37
N ALA A 261 9.51 14.30 -15.51
CA ALA A 261 10.52 13.61 -14.69
C ALA A 261 11.93 14.21 -14.95
N PRO A 262 12.77 14.41 -13.92
CA PRO A 262 14.11 14.96 -14.10
C PRO A 262 14.95 14.10 -15.06
N ARG A 263 15.47 14.72 -16.13
CA ARG A 263 16.47 14.07 -16.99
C ARG A 263 17.76 13.87 -16.20
N PRO A 264 18.43 12.71 -16.27
CA PRO A 264 19.72 12.53 -15.61
C PRO A 264 20.77 13.46 -16.23
N GLY A 265 21.45 14.29 -15.42
CA GLY A 265 22.62 15.08 -15.86
C GLY A 265 22.55 16.60 -15.73
N GLY A 266 21.69 17.17 -14.88
CA GLY A 266 21.68 18.62 -14.58
C GLY A 266 22.03 18.91 -13.12
N GLU A 267 23.01 19.78 -12.87
CA GLU A 267 23.45 20.15 -11.51
C GLU A 267 22.36 20.89 -10.72
N ALA A 268 22.23 20.55 -9.44
CA ALA A 268 21.28 21.19 -8.54
C ALA A 268 21.76 22.58 -8.10
N ARG A 269 20.89 23.60 -8.22
CA ARG A 269 21.01 24.88 -7.53
C ARG A 269 19.73 25.16 -6.73
N PRO A 270 19.81 25.55 -5.44
CA PRO A 270 18.64 25.80 -4.61
C PRO A 270 18.17 27.27 -4.71
N GLY A 271 16.85 27.51 -4.70
CA GLY A 271 16.33 28.86 -4.45
C GLY A 271 14.87 29.11 -4.89
N ASN A 272 14.09 29.67 -3.96
CA ASN A 272 12.83 30.42 -4.12
C ASN A 272 11.68 29.83 -4.97
N GLY A 273 10.61 29.42 -4.28
CA GLY A 273 9.25 29.50 -4.82
C GLY A 273 8.69 30.93 -4.70
N PRO A 274 7.84 31.40 -5.64
CA PRO A 274 7.13 32.68 -5.52
C PRO A 274 5.73 32.50 -4.91
N GLY A 275 5.30 33.46 -4.09
CA GLY A 275 3.92 33.60 -3.63
C GLY A 275 3.06 34.47 -4.55
N ASN A 276 1.75 34.38 -4.40
CA ASN A 276 0.76 35.16 -5.17
C ASN A 276 0.81 36.67 -4.87
N ASN A 277 0.59 37.50 -5.89
CA ASN A 277 -0.57 38.42 -5.91
C ASN A 277 -0.93 38.86 -7.35
N PRO A 278 -2.18 39.28 -7.64
CA PRO A 278 -2.68 39.50 -9.01
C PRO A 278 -2.70 40.97 -9.45
N GLY A 279 -2.77 41.22 -10.76
CA GLY A 279 -2.93 42.59 -11.29
C GLY A 279 -2.93 42.72 -12.82
N ASN A 280 -4.11 42.61 -13.42
CA ASN A 280 -4.60 43.26 -14.64
C ASN A 280 -3.61 43.98 -15.61
N GLY A 281 -3.72 43.66 -16.91
CA GLY A 281 -4.05 44.70 -17.91
C GLY A 281 -2.98 45.20 -18.91
N ARG A 282 -3.03 44.61 -20.12
CA ARG A 282 -2.91 45.23 -21.46
C ARG A 282 -1.60 45.89 -21.94
N ASP A 283 -1.26 45.54 -23.18
CA ASP A 283 -0.45 46.34 -24.12
C ASP A 283 -0.89 47.81 -24.19
N HIS A 284 0.09 48.70 -24.41
CA HIS A 284 0.20 49.51 -25.65
C HIS A 284 1.40 50.49 -25.59
N GLY A 285 1.89 50.89 -26.77
CA GLY A 285 2.47 52.23 -26.97
C GLY A 285 4.00 52.33 -26.95
N ARG A 286 4.59 52.53 -28.14
CA ARG A 286 5.92 53.16 -28.29
C ARG A 286 5.77 54.67 -28.09
N ASP A 287 6.86 55.37 -27.76
CA ASP A 287 7.30 56.53 -28.56
C ASP A 287 8.80 56.89 -28.37
N ASN A 288 9.35 57.67 -29.30
CA ASN A 288 10.79 57.98 -29.49
C ASN A 288 11.39 58.89 -28.38
N ARG A 289 12.67 58.78 -27.96
CA ARG A 289 13.97 59.18 -28.62
C ARG A 289 14.07 60.70 -28.94
N PRO A 290 15.26 61.37 -28.97
CA PRO A 290 16.65 60.90 -28.77
C PRO A 290 17.55 61.77 -27.83
N GLY A 291 18.65 61.22 -27.28
CA GLY A 291 19.99 61.47 -27.84
C GLY A 291 21.00 61.97 -26.77
N PRO A 292 22.29 62.17 -27.09
CA PRO A 292 23.29 61.10 -26.96
C PRO A 292 24.52 61.45 -26.08
N GLY A 293 25.31 60.44 -25.68
CA GLY A 293 26.64 60.65 -25.08
C GLY A 293 27.23 59.39 -24.44
N ALA A 294 28.22 58.78 -25.07
CA ALA A 294 28.90 57.57 -24.56
C ALA A 294 30.24 57.92 -23.88
N GLY A 295 30.72 57.05 -22.98
CA GLY A 295 32.07 57.16 -22.41
C GLY A 295 32.33 56.24 -21.22
N ASN A 296 33.02 55.12 -21.44
CA ASN A 296 33.53 54.23 -20.38
C ASN A 296 34.70 54.88 -19.61
N GLY A 297 34.89 54.54 -18.33
CA GLY A 297 36.18 54.77 -17.65
C GLY A 297 36.15 54.85 -16.11
N THR A 298 36.39 53.71 -15.45
CA THR A 298 37.01 53.62 -14.11
C THR A 298 38.40 52.97 -14.26
N PRO A 299 39.35 53.00 -13.28
CA PRO A 299 39.23 53.38 -11.86
C PRO A 299 40.38 54.29 -11.31
N ALA A 300 40.43 54.42 -9.97
CA ALA A 300 41.56 54.88 -9.12
C ALA A 300 41.94 56.39 -9.14
N ALA A 301 42.63 56.97 -8.15
CA ALA A 301 42.67 56.74 -6.69
C ALA A 301 43.43 57.90 -5.98
N ASN A 302 43.15 58.10 -4.69
CA ASN A 302 44.04 58.68 -3.66
C ASN A 302 44.39 60.20 -3.56
N PHE A 303 44.54 60.60 -2.28
CA PHE A 303 45.27 61.72 -1.64
C PHE A 303 44.79 63.20 -1.70
N ALA A 304 44.26 63.62 -0.54
CA ALA A 304 44.73 64.72 0.33
C ALA A 304 44.94 66.18 -0.17
N GLY A 305 44.21 67.12 0.46
CA GLY A 305 44.80 68.12 1.37
C GLY A 305 45.19 69.53 0.86
N GLY A 306 44.57 70.57 1.46
CA GLY A 306 45.03 71.97 1.44
C GLY A 306 44.45 72.88 0.33
N GLN A 307 44.45 74.22 0.42
CA GLN A 307 44.60 75.13 1.56
C GLN A 307 44.27 76.61 1.15
N GLY A 308 43.38 77.32 1.87
CA GLY A 308 43.22 78.80 1.85
C GLY A 308 42.79 79.48 0.52
N PRO A 309 42.71 80.83 0.45
CA PRO A 309 42.75 81.87 1.50
C PRO A 309 41.38 82.62 1.67
N GLY A 310 41.15 83.55 2.60
CA GLY A 310 41.98 84.07 3.71
C GLY A 310 41.37 85.34 4.36
N GLN A 311 42.22 86.04 5.12
CA GLN A 311 42.05 87.37 5.75
C GLN A 311 41.15 87.53 7.00
N THR A 312 41.81 88.03 8.04
CA THR A 312 41.33 88.36 9.38
C THR A 312 41.20 89.87 9.58
N VAL A 313 40.22 90.33 10.36
CA VAL A 313 40.32 91.61 11.09
C VAL A 313 39.90 91.39 12.56
N THR A 314 40.64 92.02 13.45
CA THR A 314 40.62 91.90 14.92
C THR A 314 39.66 92.88 15.60
N GLY A 315 39.18 92.57 16.83
CA GLY A 315 38.80 93.64 17.79
C GLY A 315 37.58 93.39 18.69
N THR A 316 37.79 92.66 19.79
CA THR A 316 37.15 92.84 21.13
C THR A 316 35.80 93.58 21.28
N ALA A 317 34.73 92.85 21.61
CA ALA A 317 33.62 93.35 22.44
C ALA A 317 32.83 92.21 23.13
N ARG A 318 32.40 92.43 24.38
CA ARG A 318 31.38 91.68 25.15
C ARG A 318 30.32 92.72 25.54
N PRO A 319 29.00 92.53 25.29
CA PRO A 319 28.11 91.65 26.08
C PRO A 319 26.88 91.15 25.25
N PRO A 320 25.69 90.80 25.80
CA PRO A 320 25.29 90.28 27.12
C PRO A 320 24.70 88.85 27.05
N GLN A 321 24.13 88.36 28.16
CA GLN A 321 23.42 87.06 28.22
C GLN A 321 22.00 87.16 27.64
N SER A 322 21.56 86.11 26.93
CA SER A 322 20.18 85.94 26.45
C SER A 322 19.48 84.74 27.13
N PRO A 323 18.12 84.72 27.22
CA PRO A 323 17.40 83.69 27.96
C PRO A 323 17.41 82.31 27.28
N ALA A 324 17.24 81.25 28.08
CA ALA A 324 17.17 79.88 27.57
C ALA A 324 15.93 79.64 26.69
N PRO A 325 16.06 78.96 25.53
CA PRO A 325 14.91 78.63 24.69
C PRO A 325 14.06 77.51 25.32
N GLN A 326 12.76 77.75 25.45
CA GLN A 326 11.80 76.73 25.86
C GLN A 326 11.71 75.63 24.79
N GLN A 327 11.78 74.36 25.21
CA GLN A 327 11.63 73.22 24.32
C GLN A 327 10.17 73.11 23.84
N VAL A 328 9.91 73.52 22.61
CA VAL A 328 8.65 73.21 21.92
C VAL A 328 8.64 71.70 21.66
N ARG A 329 7.66 70.98 22.22
CA ARG A 329 7.46 69.55 21.94
C ARG A 329 6.75 69.39 20.59
N ASP A 330 7.41 68.75 19.63
CA ASP A 330 6.82 68.35 18.35
C ASP A 330 5.88 67.14 18.52
N PRO A 331 4.54 67.29 18.43
CA PRO A 331 3.62 66.17 18.71
C PRO A 331 3.76 65.00 17.72
N ALA A 332 4.22 65.31 16.49
CA ALA A 332 4.43 64.32 15.44
C ALA A 332 5.59 63.35 15.74
N ARG A 333 6.62 63.77 16.50
CA ARG A 333 7.76 62.91 16.85
C ARG A 333 7.44 61.94 17.99
N ASP A 334 6.60 62.36 18.93
CA ASP A 334 6.14 61.50 20.02
C ASP A 334 5.15 60.44 19.49
N ALA A 335 4.19 60.83 18.63
CA ALA A 335 3.26 59.89 18.00
C ALA A 335 3.96 58.76 17.19
N ALA A 336 5.04 59.09 16.47
CA ALA A 336 5.84 58.11 15.74
C ALA A 336 6.60 57.14 16.67
N ARG A 337 7.05 57.61 17.84
CA ARG A 337 7.71 56.77 18.86
C ARG A 337 6.73 55.81 19.53
N ASP A 338 5.50 56.24 19.77
CA ASP A 338 4.47 55.39 20.38
C ASP A 338 3.97 54.32 19.41
N GLN A 339 3.81 54.63 18.12
CA GLN A 339 3.55 53.61 17.09
C GLN A 339 4.68 52.58 16.98
N ALA A 340 5.94 53.01 17.00
CA ALA A 340 7.08 52.10 16.98
C ALA A 340 7.10 51.17 18.20
N ARG A 341 6.81 51.69 19.41
CA ARG A 341 6.69 50.88 20.64
C ARG A 341 5.54 49.87 20.56
N GLY A 342 4.38 50.26 20.03
CA GLY A 342 3.24 49.37 19.84
C GLY A 342 3.58 48.19 18.92
N ALA A 343 4.19 48.45 17.76
CA ALA A 343 4.64 47.40 16.84
C ALA A 343 5.66 46.46 17.47
N GLN A 344 6.59 46.99 18.28
CA GLN A 344 7.63 46.21 18.94
C GLN A 344 7.06 45.29 20.05
N GLN A 345 6.06 45.75 20.81
CA GLN A 345 5.33 44.92 21.78
C GLN A 345 4.52 43.81 21.09
N GLN A 346 3.87 44.12 19.96
CA GLN A 346 3.07 43.15 19.21
C GLN A 346 3.93 42.02 18.63
N ALA A 347 5.13 42.34 18.14
CA ALA A 347 6.13 41.35 17.69
C ALA A 347 6.62 40.46 18.85
N GLN A 348 6.85 41.01 20.04
CA GLN A 348 7.23 40.22 21.22
C GLN A 348 6.13 39.25 21.67
N GLN A 349 4.86 39.67 21.64
CA GLN A 349 3.73 38.77 21.96
C GLN A 349 3.60 37.62 20.96
N GLN A 350 3.78 37.88 19.66
CA GLN A 350 3.77 36.82 18.64
C GLN A 350 4.92 35.82 18.85
N ALA A 351 6.13 36.30 19.14
CA ALA A 351 7.28 35.44 19.43
C ALA A 351 7.05 34.54 20.66
N GLN A 352 6.43 35.07 21.73
CA GLN A 352 6.07 34.28 22.92
C GLN A 352 5.00 33.22 22.62
N GLN A 353 3.95 33.56 21.86
CA GLN A 353 2.94 32.57 21.43
C GLN A 353 3.55 31.45 20.58
N GLN A 354 4.49 31.79 19.70
CA GLN A 354 5.14 30.80 18.84
C GLN A 354 6.04 29.85 19.65
N GLN A 355 6.83 30.37 20.59
CA GLN A 355 7.60 29.54 21.54
C GLN A 355 6.70 28.62 22.38
N ALA A 356 5.54 29.10 22.84
CA ALA A 356 4.59 28.28 23.59
C ALA A 356 4.03 27.10 22.74
N ARG A 357 3.72 27.35 21.46
CA ARG A 357 3.33 26.28 20.52
C ARG A 357 4.45 25.28 20.28
N ASP A 358 5.68 25.73 20.08
CA ASP A 358 6.84 24.86 19.83
C ASP A 358 7.21 24.00 21.06
N GLN A 359 6.86 24.44 22.27
CA GLN A 359 6.97 23.62 23.48
C GLN A 359 5.86 22.56 23.55
N GLN A 360 4.61 22.92 23.22
CA GLN A 360 3.51 21.96 23.15
C GLN A 360 3.75 20.85 22.11
N VAL A 361 4.23 21.21 20.91
CA VAL A 361 4.56 20.24 19.85
C VAL A 361 5.66 19.27 20.30
N ARG A 362 6.71 19.76 21.00
CA ARG A 362 7.76 18.90 21.56
C ARG A 362 7.25 17.97 22.66
N GLN A 363 6.36 18.43 23.55
CA GLN A 363 5.73 17.56 24.54
C GLN A 363 4.83 16.49 23.89
N GLN A 364 4.09 16.84 22.84
CA GLN A 364 3.28 15.89 22.07
C GLN A 364 4.17 14.80 21.45
N GLN A 365 5.22 15.18 20.72
CA GLN A 365 6.18 14.24 20.12
C GLN A 365 6.86 13.33 21.16
N ALA A 366 7.19 13.84 22.35
CA ALA A 366 7.77 13.03 23.42
C ALA A 366 6.79 11.96 23.95
N ARG A 367 5.50 12.31 24.09
CA ARG A 367 4.44 11.35 24.46
C ARG A 367 4.20 10.31 23.38
N ASP A 368 4.15 10.73 22.12
CA ASP A 368 3.94 9.83 20.98
C ASP A 368 5.10 8.82 20.84
N GLN A 369 6.35 9.26 21.07
CA GLN A 369 7.52 8.37 21.13
C GLN A 369 7.47 7.39 22.32
N GLN A 370 6.99 7.79 23.49
CA GLN A 370 6.78 6.87 24.61
C GLN A 370 5.68 5.85 24.32
N ALA A 371 4.56 6.27 23.71
CA ALA A 371 3.48 5.38 23.31
C ALA A 371 3.94 4.35 22.26
N ALA A 372 4.75 4.76 21.29
CA ALA A 372 5.33 3.87 20.28
C ALA A 372 6.22 2.78 20.92
N ARG A 373 7.10 3.15 21.86
CA ARG A 373 7.94 2.19 22.60
C ARG A 373 7.09 1.18 23.38
N GLN A 374 6.08 1.65 24.11
CA GLN A 374 5.17 0.75 24.84
C GLN A 374 4.37 -0.19 23.94
N HIS A 375 4.05 0.23 22.71
CA HIS A 375 3.44 -0.65 21.71
C HIS A 375 4.42 -1.75 21.27
N GLN A 376 5.65 -1.37 20.94
CA GLN A 376 6.71 -2.29 20.51
C GLN A 376 7.04 -3.34 21.60
N ASP A 377 7.09 -2.94 22.87
CA ASP A 377 7.29 -3.85 24.00
C ASP A 377 6.13 -4.86 24.17
N ARG A 378 4.88 -4.42 23.97
CA ARG A 378 3.71 -5.32 24.01
C ARG A 378 3.71 -6.31 22.85
N GLU A 379 4.08 -5.88 21.66
CA GLU A 379 4.18 -6.74 20.47
C GLU A 379 5.25 -7.82 20.66
N GLN A 380 6.44 -7.45 21.19
CA GLN A 380 7.46 -8.44 21.54
C GLN A 380 6.98 -9.44 22.60
N GLN A 381 6.25 -8.99 23.64
CA GLN A 381 5.67 -9.90 24.62
C GLN A 381 4.59 -10.83 24.03
N GLN A 382 3.78 -10.36 23.08
CA GLN A 382 2.80 -11.20 22.40
C GLN A 382 3.47 -12.25 21.50
N GLN A 383 4.47 -11.87 20.71
CA GLN A 383 5.26 -12.80 19.90
C GLN A 383 5.97 -13.85 20.78
N ALA A 384 6.54 -13.44 21.92
CA ALA A 384 7.18 -14.36 22.87
C ALA A 384 6.17 -15.35 23.52
N ARG A 385 4.92 -14.95 23.73
CA ARG A 385 3.84 -15.87 24.18
C ARG A 385 3.45 -16.85 23.08
N GLN A 386 3.14 -16.36 21.88
CA GLN A 386 2.79 -17.20 20.72
C GLN A 386 3.89 -18.23 20.40
N ALA A 387 5.17 -17.85 20.48
CA ALA A 387 6.29 -18.76 20.29
C ALA A 387 6.34 -19.89 21.35
N ARG A 388 6.03 -19.58 22.63
CA ARG A 388 5.95 -20.58 23.69
C ARG A 388 4.76 -21.52 23.48
N ASP A 389 3.60 -20.98 23.10
CA ASP A 389 2.38 -21.77 22.88
C ASP A 389 2.55 -22.72 21.69
N ALA A 390 3.13 -22.25 20.59
CA ALA A 390 3.50 -23.09 19.44
C ALA A 390 4.52 -24.19 19.82
N GLN A 391 5.52 -23.88 20.65
CA GLN A 391 6.49 -24.86 21.12
C GLN A 391 5.87 -25.91 22.06
N GLN A 392 4.87 -25.55 22.86
CA GLN A 392 4.09 -26.52 23.65
C GLN A 392 3.23 -27.41 22.77
N GLN A 393 2.55 -26.87 21.76
CA GLN A 393 1.75 -27.66 20.80
C GLN A 393 2.63 -28.66 20.05
N ALA A 394 3.82 -28.25 19.57
CA ALA A 394 4.77 -29.13 18.91
C ALA A 394 5.21 -30.31 19.80
N ARG A 395 5.46 -30.07 21.10
CA ARG A 395 5.78 -31.13 22.07
C ARG A 395 4.61 -32.09 22.31
N GLN A 396 3.37 -31.58 22.36
CA GLN A 396 2.18 -32.42 22.48
C GLN A 396 1.95 -33.28 21.23
N GLN A 397 2.20 -32.74 20.04
CA GLN A 397 2.15 -33.47 18.77
C GLN A 397 3.14 -34.64 18.80
N GLN A 398 4.41 -34.38 19.08
CA GLN A 398 5.46 -35.41 19.17
C GLN A 398 5.16 -36.50 20.20
N ALA A 399 4.54 -36.14 21.33
CA ALA A 399 4.10 -37.11 22.34
C ALA A 399 2.98 -38.04 21.83
N ARG A 400 2.00 -37.49 21.10
CA ARG A 400 0.91 -38.28 20.47
C ARG A 400 1.45 -39.21 19.38
N ASP A 401 2.32 -38.71 18.52
CA ASP A 401 2.90 -39.49 17.42
C ASP A 401 3.75 -40.66 17.98
N SER A 402 4.52 -40.40 19.05
CA SER A 402 5.29 -41.44 19.76
C SER A 402 4.40 -42.52 20.37
N GLN A 403 3.26 -42.15 20.98
CA GLN A 403 2.29 -43.11 21.53
C GLN A 403 1.63 -43.95 20.42
N GLN A 404 1.24 -43.33 19.30
CA GLN A 404 0.70 -44.07 18.16
C GLN A 404 1.71 -45.07 17.60
N HIS A 405 2.99 -44.68 17.48
CA HIS A 405 4.04 -45.56 16.99
C HIS A 405 4.28 -46.77 17.91
N GLN A 406 4.33 -46.57 19.24
CA GLN A 406 4.41 -47.68 20.20
C GLN A 406 3.19 -48.62 20.09
N GLN A 407 1.97 -48.08 19.99
CA GLN A 407 0.76 -48.89 19.89
C GLN A 407 0.71 -49.69 18.56
N GLN A 408 1.27 -49.14 17.49
CA GLN A 408 1.42 -49.83 16.20
C GLN A 408 2.44 -50.97 16.28
N GLN A 409 3.59 -50.77 16.95
CA GLN A 409 4.58 -51.83 17.20
C GLN A 409 4.00 -52.98 18.04
N GLN A 410 3.25 -52.67 19.11
CA GLN A 410 2.57 -53.69 19.93
C GLN A 410 1.58 -54.52 19.11
N ARG A 411 0.79 -53.89 18.23
CA ARG A 411 -0.13 -54.59 17.31
C ARG A 411 0.63 -55.51 16.34
N GLN A 412 1.78 -55.10 15.82
CA GLN A 412 2.60 -55.94 14.95
C GLN A 412 3.18 -57.15 15.69
N GLN A 413 3.69 -56.97 16.91
CA GLN A 413 4.19 -58.07 17.75
C GLN A 413 3.09 -59.09 18.08
N ALA A 414 1.89 -58.62 18.46
CA ALA A 414 0.75 -59.49 18.72
C ALA A 414 0.33 -60.30 17.47
N GLN A 415 0.35 -59.70 16.28
CA GLN A 415 0.06 -60.40 15.02
C GLN A 415 1.15 -61.43 14.67
N GLN A 416 2.41 -61.18 14.98
CA GLN A 416 3.50 -62.15 14.77
C GLN A 416 3.37 -63.34 15.73
N GLN A 417 3.05 -63.11 17.00
CA GLN A 417 2.80 -64.18 17.99
C GLN A 417 1.60 -65.04 17.58
N ALA A 418 0.49 -64.44 17.15
CA ALA A 418 -0.68 -65.16 16.67
C ALA A 418 -0.36 -66.07 15.47
N ARG A 419 0.49 -65.62 14.53
CA ARG A 419 0.92 -66.42 13.37
C ARG A 419 1.79 -67.63 13.76
N GLN A 420 2.59 -67.52 14.82
CA GLN A 420 3.42 -68.63 15.31
C GLN A 420 2.59 -69.73 16.00
N GLN A 421 1.43 -69.39 16.56
CA GLN A 421 0.50 -70.34 17.18
C GLN A 421 -0.37 -71.11 16.16
N THR A 422 -0.38 -70.68 14.88
CA THR A 422 -1.19 -71.29 13.81
C THR A 422 -0.40 -72.21 12.86
N SER A 423 0.67 -72.85 13.33
CA SER A 423 1.34 -73.92 12.57
C SER A 423 0.53 -75.22 12.65
N PRO A 424 0.08 -75.81 11.52
CA PRO A 424 -0.70 -77.05 11.54
C PRO A 424 0.16 -78.24 11.96
N ARG A 425 -0.33 -79.01 12.92
CA ARG A 425 0.26 -80.28 13.37
C ARG A 425 -0.04 -81.37 12.33
N PRO A 426 0.92 -82.22 11.92
CA PRO A 426 0.64 -83.33 11.02
C PRO A 426 -0.01 -84.48 11.79
N GLU A 427 -1.34 -84.53 11.76
CA GLU A 427 -2.14 -85.71 12.12
C GLU A 427 -2.56 -86.36 10.79
N GLY A 428 -2.32 -87.64 10.51
CA GLY A 428 -2.32 -88.77 11.44
C GLY A 428 -3.65 -89.50 11.23
N HIS A 429 -3.66 -90.53 10.37
CA HIS A 429 -4.87 -91.30 10.06
C HIS A 429 -5.54 -91.85 11.32
N PRO A 430 -6.88 -91.91 11.33
CA PRO A 430 -7.49 -93.17 11.71
C PRO A 430 -8.63 -93.63 10.78
N GLN A 431 -8.98 -94.89 10.99
CA GLN A 431 -9.86 -95.73 10.19
C GLN A 431 -11.18 -95.96 10.96
N GLN A 432 -12.31 -96.02 10.24
CA GLN A 432 -13.61 -96.67 10.56
C GLN A 432 -14.18 -96.65 12.00
N GLY A 433 -15.48 -96.36 12.12
CA GLY A 433 -16.34 -97.10 13.05
C GLY A 433 -17.46 -96.35 13.81
N GLY A 434 -18.65 -96.28 13.20
CA GLY A 434 -19.97 -96.46 13.84
C GLY A 434 -20.48 -95.56 15.00
N GLY A 435 -21.75 -95.11 14.89
CA GLY A 435 -22.65 -95.08 16.06
C GLY A 435 -23.43 -93.79 16.39
N ARG A 436 -24.67 -93.72 15.86
CA ARG A 436 -25.94 -93.23 16.49
C ARG A 436 -26.01 -91.85 17.21
N ASP A 437 -26.88 -91.00 16.65
CA ASP A 437 -28.11 -90.43 17.24
C ASP A 437 -28.13 -89.85 18.68
N ARG A 438 -28.37 -88.52 18.76
CA ARG A 438 -29.34 -87.74 19.60
C ARG A 438 -28.76 -86.35 19.90
N GLU A 439 -29.34 -85.25 19.43
CA GLU A 439 -30.62 -84.62 19.86
C GLU A 439 -30.49 -83.80 21.15
N ALA A 440 -30.34 -82.47 21.01
CA ALA A 440 -30.66 -81.48 22.06
C ALA A 440 -30.80 -80.04 21.49
N GLN A 441 -32.05 -79.62 21.31
CA GLN A 441 -32.62 -78.29 21.60
C GLN A 441 -31.88 -76.99 21.18
N ARG A 442 -32.55 -76.23 20.29
CA ARG A 442 -32.48 -74.76 20.26
C ARG A 442 -33.37 -74.17 21.35
N GLY A 443 -32.91 -73.13 22.04
CA GLY A 443 -33.76 -72.21 22.80
C GLY A 443 -33.86 -70.86 22.09
N GLU A 444 -35.09 -70.37 21.88
CA GLU A 444 -35.32 -69.00 21.41
C GLU A 444 -35.23 -67.99 22.57
N GLY A 445 -34.81 -66.75 22.29
CA GLY A 445 -34.78 -65.66 23.27
C GLY A 445 -34.92 -64.30 22.57
N ARG A 446 -36.05 -63.62 22.81
CA ARG A 446 -36.43 -62.37 22.12
C ARG A 446 -35.89 -61.11 22.82
N GLY A 447 -35.56 -60.09 22.03
CA GLY A 447 -36.24 -58.79 22.12
C GLY A 447 -35.73 -57.68 23.06
N GLY A 448 -34.72 -56.92 22.61
CA GLY A 448 -34.59 -55.45 22.75
C GLY A 448 -34.53 -54.81 24.16
N PRO A 449 -34.60 -53.46 24.27
CA PRO A 449 -34.59 -52.44 23.21
C PRO A 449 -33.51 -51.33 23.37
N ASN A 450 -33.49 -50.38 22.42
CA ASN A 450 -32.70 -49.14 22.37
C ASN A 450 -32.64 -48.32 23.68
N ARG A 451 -31.53 -47.58 23.83
CA ARG A 451 -31.53 -46.16 24.23
C ARG A 451 -30.55 -45.36 23.36
N ASP A 452 -30.80 -44.05 23.32
CA ASP A 452 -30.23 -43.02 22.43
C ASP A 452 -28.71 -42.82 22.51
#